data_AF-A0A975T4J7-F1
#
_entry.id   AF-A0A975T4J7-F1
#
_cell.length_a   1.000
_cell.length_b   1.000
_cell.length_c   1.000
_cell.angle_alpha   90.00
_cell.angle_beta   90.00
_cell.angle_gamma   90.00
#
_symmetry.space_group_name_H-M   'P 1'
#
loop_
_entity.id
_entity.type
_entity.pdbx_description
1 polymer ?
#
loop_
_entity_poly.entity_id
_entity_poly.type
_entity_poly.pdbx_seq_one_letter_code
_entity_poly.pdbx_strand_id
1 'polypeptide(L)'
;MKTAEKLSAGWLLILGFMFLAISVSEVLNQSSLRKVNVYPVEGEQVFSAPENNDAITGGIVFGLPTITLGGWLTLSLYLQSRREKKTLKQQADDDLQSLFYQMLQENNGKITLLHFAMQSQLPAGTARKYLDEKAKEFNANFKVNEEGAVSYHFDV
;
A
#
# COMPACT_ATOMS: atom_id res chain seq x y z
N MET A 1 23.83 17.30 19.13
CA MET A 1 23.96 15.83 19.05
C MET A 1 22.68 15.22 18.45
N LYS A 2 22.50 15.18 17.12
CA LYS A 2 21.31 14.58 16.44
C LYS A 2 21.60 14.13 14.99
N THR A 3 22.73 13.46 14.73
CA THR A 3 23.05 12.92 13.39
C THR A 3 23.50 11.45 13.40
N ALA A 4 23.61 10.83 14.58
CA ALA A 4 24.09 9.45 14.71
C ALA A 4 23.04 8.38 14.35
N GLU A 5 21.74 8.70 14.35
CA GLU A 5 20.68 7.71 14.13
C GLU A 5 20.34 7.47 12.66
N LYS A 6 20.74 8.37 11.74
CA LYS A 6 20.44 8.24 10.30
C LYS A 6 21.50 7.50 9.49
N LEU A 7 22.65 7.20 10.09
CA LEU A 7 23.76 6.52 9.39
C LEU A 7 23.74 5.00 9.55
N SER A 8 23.04 4.47 10.56
CA SER A 8 23.01 3.03 10.84
C SER A 8 22.21 2.25 9.79
N ALA A 9 21.11 2.82 9.27
CA ALA A 9 20.26 2.15 8.29
C ALA A 9 20.98 1.91 6.95
N GLY A 10 21.81 2.85 6.50
CA GLY A 10 22.60 2.70 5.27
C GLY A 10 23.69 1.63 5.41
N TRP A 11 24.35 1.56 6.57
CA TRP A 11 25.40 0.56 6.83
C TRP A 11 24.83 -0.86 6.99
N LEU A 12 23.67 -1.01 7.63
CA LEU A 12 23.00 -2.31 7.77
C LEU A 12 22.57 -2.90 6.43
N LEU A 13 22.15 -2.05 5.48
CA LEU A 13 21.72 -2.51 4.15
C LEU A 13 22.92 -3.00 3.32
N ILE A 14 24.06 -2.31 3.39
CA ILE A 14 25.30 -2.72 2.72
C ILE A 14 25.84 -4.02 3.33
N LEU A 15 25.82 -4.13 4.66
CA LEU A 15 26.28 -5.34 5.36
C LEU A 15 25.39 -6.55 5.07
N GLY A 16 24.06 -6.35 5.03
CA GLY A 16 23.10 -7.39 4.67
C GLY A 16 23.24 -7.86 3.23
N PHE A 17 23.48 -6.94 2.28
CA PHE A 17 23.71 -7.29 0.87
C PHE A 17 24.99 -8.12 0.67
N MET A 18 26.05 -7.84 1.43
CA MET A 18 27.29 -8.62 1.37
C MET A 18 27.08 -10.08 1.79
N PHE A 19 26.27 -10.32 2.82
CA PHE A 19 25.93 -11.68 3.27
C PHE A 19 25.06 -12.44 2.27
N LEU A 20 24.17 -11.72 1.57
CA LEU A 20 23.31 -12.27 0.52
C LEU A 20 24.11 -12.67 -0.73
N ALA A 21 25.10 -11.87 -1.13
CA ALA A 21 25.98 -12.16 -2.26
C ALA A 21 26.83 -13.44 -2.05
N ILE A 22 27.26 -13.70 -0.81
CA ILE A 22 28.02 -14.93 -0.47
C ILE A 22 27.09 -16.16 -0.47
N SER A 23 25.80 -16.01 -0.11
CA SER A 23 24.86 -17.14 -0.10
C SER A 23 24.42 -17.60 -1.50
N VAL A 24 24.40 -16.70 -2.49
CA VAL A 24 23.99 -17.07 -3.86
C VAL A 24 25.09 -17.83 -4.62
N SER A 25 26.38 -17.64 -4.26
CA SER A 25 27.48 -18.32 -4.95
C SER A 25 27.54 -19.82 -4.65
N GLU A 26 27.04 -20.29 -3.49
CA GLU A 26 27.00 -21.73 -3.18
C GLU A 26 25.82 -22.44 -3.84
N VAL A 27 24.65 -21.80 -3.95
CA VAL A 27 23.44 -22.41 -4.53
C VAL A 27 23.52 -22.53 -6.05
N LEU A 28 24.17 -21.60 -6.74
CA LEU A 28 24.29 -21.65 -8.20
C LEU A 28 25.35 -22.66 -8.69
N ASN A 29 26.29 -23.07 -7.84
CA ASN A 29 27.32 -24.05 -8.21
C ASN A 29 26.85 -25.52 -8.09
N GLN A 30 25.74 -25.77 -7.38
CA GLN A 30 25.25 -27.13 -7.14
C GLN A 30 24.46 -27.73 -8.31
N SER A 31 24.03 -26.92 -9.29
CA SER A 31 23.29 -27.43 -10.46
C SER A 31 24.19 -28.01 -11.56
N SER A 32 25.49 -27.69 -11.56
CA SER A 32 26.43 -28.09 -12.64
C SER A 32 27.33 -29.30 -12.33
N LEU A 33 27.37 -29.79 -11.08
CA LEU A 33 28.17 -30.97 -10.70
C LEU A 33 27.33 -32.22 -10.42
N ARG A 34 26.22 -32.38 -11.15
CA ARG A 34 25.53 -33.68 -11.24
C ARG A 34 26.31 -34.60 -12.19
N LYS A 35 27.33 -35.27 -11.63
CA LYS A 35 27.90 -36.59 -12.00
C LYS A 35 29.43 -36.56 -11.96
N VAL A 36 30.00 -36.80 -10.78
CA VAL A 36 31.34 -37.40 -10.68
C VAL A 36 31.23 -38.54 -9.68
N ASN A 37 31.38 -39.79 -10.17
CA ASN A 37 31.54 -40.96 -9.31
C ASN A 37 32.96 -40.90 -8.72
N VAL A 38 33.06 -40.80 -7.39
CA VAL A 38 34.34 -40.84 -6.68
C VAL A 38 34.42 -42.15 -5.89
N TYR A 39 35.45 -42.94 -6.17
CA TYR A 39 35.81 -44.12 -5.37
C TYR A 39 36.55 -43.65 -4.10
N PRO A 40 36.27 -44.21 -2.92
CA PRO A 40 36.88 -43.73 -1.68
C PRO A 40 38.37 -44.14 -1.60
N VAL A 41 39.23 -43.16 -1.34
CA VAL A 41 40.64 -43.37 -0.94
C VAL A 41 40.68 -43.42 0.59
N GLU A 42 41.39 -44.41 1.14
CA GLU A 42 41.50 -44.65 2.59
C GLU A 42 42.02 -43.40 3.32
N GLY A 43 41.20 -42.86 4.23
CA GLY A 43 41.63 -41.85 5.21
C GLY A 43 40.79 -40.58 5.31
N GLU A 44 39.87 -40.31 4.38
CA GLU A 44 38.97 -39.14 4.48
C GLU A 44 37.64 -39.48 5.15
N GLN A 45 37.26 -38.72 6.18
CA GLN A 45 35.91 -38.76 6.72
C GLN A 45 34.95 -38.08 5.74
N VAL A 46 34.38 -38.89 4.86
CA VAL A 46 33.23 -38.51 4.04
C VAL A 46 32.03 -38.33 4.97
N PHE A 47 31.64 -37.08 5.21
CA PHE A 47 30.41 -36.75 5.94
C PHE A 47 29.22 -37.22 5.10
N SER A 48 28.76 -38.43 5.39
CA SER A 48 27.54 -38.99 4.82
C SER A 48 26.37 -38.38 5.57
N ALA A 49 25.42 -37.77 4.83
CA ALA A 49 24.17 -37.30 5.39
C ALA A 49 23.49 -38.46 6.14
N PRO A 50 23.20 -38.32 7.45
CA PRO A 50 22.48 -39.35 8.16
C PRO A 50 21.07 -39.44 7.58
N GLU A 51 20.74 -40.61 7.03
CA GLU A 51 19.39 -41.05 6.71
C GLU A 51 18.64 -41.23 8.03
N ASN A 52 18.27 -40.10 8.62
CA ASN A 52 17.32 -40.07 9.70
C ASN A 52 16.32 -38.94 9.43
N ASN A 53 15.07 -39.28 9.68
CA ASN A 53 13.87 -38.48 9.63
C ASN A 53 13.88 -37.24 10.55
N ASP A 54 15.00 -36.91 11.19
CA ASP A 54 15.15 -35.80 12.12
C ASP A 54 15.90 -34.62 11.50
N ALA A 55 16.43 -34.79 10.27
CA ALA A 55 17.09 -33.75 9.47
C ALA A 55 16.13 -32.68 8.88
N ILE A 56 14.87 -32.68 9.30
CA ILE A 56 13.95 -31.53 9.14
C ILE A 56 14.17 -30.51 10.27
N THR A 57 14.85 -30.90 11.36
CA THR A 57 14.99 -30.07 12.57
C THR A 57 16.06 -28.97 12.44
N GLY A 58 17.06 -29.12 11.56
CA GLY A 58 18.17 -28.15 11.44
C GLY A 58 17.86 -26.87 10.66
N GLY A 59 16.97 -26.94 9.65
CA GLY A 59 16.57 -25.78 8.84
C GLY A 59 15.47 -24.91 9.46
N ILE A 60 14.77 -25.44 10.47
CA ILE A 60 13.64 -24.77 11.13
C ILE A 60 14.11 -23.79 12.22
N VAL A 61 15.27 -24.04 12.85
CA VAL A 61 15.76 -23.25 14.00
C VAL A 61 16.16 -21.82 13.61
N PHE A 62 16.64 -21.58 12.39
CA PHE A 62 17.00 -20.23 11.92
C PHE A 62 16.01 -19.61 10.92
N GLY A 63 15.09 -20.39 10.33
CA GLY A 63 14.14 -19.90 9.33
C GLY A 63 12.83 -19.34 9.90
N LEU A 64 12.34 -19.88 11.02
CA LEU A 64 11.09 -19.43 11.63
C LEU A 64 11.12 -18.02 12.25
N PRO A 65 12.22 -17.53 12.88
CA PRO A 65 12.20 -16.22 13.53
C PRO A 65 12.09 -15.05 12.55
N THR A 66 12.63 -15.19 11.35
CA THR A 66 12.68 -14.10 10.36
C THR A 66 11.35 -13.94 9.62
N ILE A 67 10.64 -15.04 9.37
CA ILE A 67 9.33 -15.02 8.72
C ILE A 67 8.26 -14.42 9.62
N THR A 68 8.29 -14.69 10.94
CA THR A 68 7.30 -14.12 11.87
C THR A 68 7.45 -12.61 11.99
N LEU A 69 8.68 -12.10 12.09
CA LEU A 69 8.94 -10.65 12.13
C LEU A 69 8.65 -9.96 10.79
N GLY A 70 9.09 -10.55 9.68
CA GLY A 70 8.82 -10.00 8.33
C GLY A 70 7.34 -10.03 7.97
N GLY A 71 6.64 -11.11 8.29
CA GLY A 71 5.19 -11.25 8.10
C GLY A 71 4.39 -10.25 8.94
N TRP A 72 4.80 -9.99 10.18
CA TRP A 72 4.11 -9.03 11.04
C TRP A 72 4.32 -7.57 10.60
N LEU A 73 5.55 -7.22 10.17
CA LEU A 73 5.83 -5.89 9.64
C LEU A 73 5.08 -5.61 8.34
N THR A 74 5.06 -6.56 7.41
CA THR A 74 4.33 -6.40 6.14
C THR A 74 2.82 -6.30 6.34
N LEU A 75 2.25 -7.13 7.23
CA LEU A 75 0.82 -7.08 7.55
C LEU A 75 0.44 -5.78 8.28
N SER A 76 1.27 -5.31 9.21
CA SER A 76 1.01 -4.07 9.96
C SER A 76 1.04 -2.83 9.04
N LEU A 77 1.98 -2.74 8.10
CA LEU A 77 2.03 -1.68 7.09
C LEU A 77 0.81 -1.71 6.16
N TYR A 78 0.38 -2.89 5.73
CA TYR A 78 -0.79 -3.03 4.88
C TYR A 78 -2.08 -2.57 5.58
N LEU A 79 -2.24 -2.89 6.86
CA LEU A 79 -3.37 -2.45 7.67
C LEU A 79 -3.33 -0.94 7.94
N GLN A 80 -2.15 -0.35 8.18
CA GLN A 80 -1.99 1.10 8.39
C GLN A 80 -2.29 1.91 7.14
N SER A 81 -1.84 1.47 5.96
CA SER A 81 -2.11 2.16 4.69
C SER A 81 -3.61 2.29 4.40
N ARG A 82 -4.44 1.35 4.87
CA ARG A 82 -5.90 1.47 4.77
C ARG A 82 -6.49 2.52 5.71
N ARG A 83 -5.84 2.83 6.84
CA ARG A 83 -6.31 3.88 7.77
C ARG A 83 -5.97 5.26 7.24
N GLU A 84 -4.75 5.46 6.75
CA GLU A 84 -4.31 6.74 6.16
C GLU A 84 -5.14 7.12 4.93
N LYS A 85 -5.48 6.14 4.08
CA LYS A 85 -6.38 6.38 2.94
C LYS A 85 -7.80 6.71 3.36
N LYS A 86 -8.25 6.27 4.54
CA LYS A 86 -9.57 6.62 5.07
C LYS A 86 -9.56 8.04 5.62
N THR A 87 -8.55 8.42 6.39
CA THR A 87 -8.47 9.76 6.98
C THR A 87 -8.32 10.84 5.90
N LEU A 88 -7.49 10.61 4.88
CA LEU A 88 -7.34 11.55 3.76
C LEU A 88 -8.64 11.70 2.96
N LYS A 89 -9.36 10.59 2.74
CA LYS A 89 -10.66 10.63 2.06
C LYS A 89 -11.72 11.33 2.91
N GLN A 90 -11.75 11.07 4.21
CA GLN A 90 -12.68 11.70 5.15
C GLN A 90 -12.46 13.20 5.20
N GLN A 91 -11.21 13.66 5.33
CA GLN A 91 -10.90 15.09 5.31
C GLN A 91 -11.35 15.76 4.01
N ALA A 92 -11.05 15.15 2.86
CA ALA A 92 -11.50 15.68 1.58
C ALA A 92 -13.03 15.71 1.43
N ASP A 93 -13.74 14.76 2.05
CA ASP A 93 -15.21 14.71 2.02
C ASP A 93 -15.83 15.77 2.95
N ASP A 94 -15.26 15.94 4.16
CA ASP A 94 -15.66 16.96 5.14
C ASP A 94 -15.48 18.38 4.56
N ASP A 95 -14.36 18.63 3.86
CA ASP A 95 -14.09 19.89 3.17
C ASP A 95 -15.13 20.14 2.06
N LEU A 96 -15.47 19.11 1.27
CA LEU A 96 -16.47 19.21 0.21
C LEU A 96 -17.87 19.47 0.75
N GLN A 97 -18.20 18.82 1.87
CA GLN A 97 -19.48 18.98 2.55
C GLN A 97 -19.62 20.38 3.15
N SER A 98 -18.56 20.88 3.78
CA SER A 98 -18.51 22.25 4.30
C SER A 98 -18.71 23.27 3.19
N LEU A 99 -18.00 23.09 2.07
CA LEU A 99 -18.15 23.94 0.89
C LEU A 99 -19.57 23.89 0.32
N PHE A 100 -20.17 22.70 0.23
CA PHE A 100 -21.55 22.53 -0.24
C PHE A 100 -22.54 23.33 0.60
N TYR A 101 -22.47 23.24 1.94
CA TYR A 101 -23.38 23.97 2.82
C TYR A 101 -23.16 25.48 2.75
N GLN A 102 -21.91 25.93 2.63
CA GLN A 102 -21.62 27.35 2.44
C GLN A 102 -22.30 27.86 1.17
N MET A 103 -22.12 27.17 0.03
CA MET A 103 -22.76 27.58 -1.23
C MET A 103 -24.28 27.52 -1.15
N LEU A 104 -24.84 26.57 -0.41
CA LEU A 104 -26.27 26.44 -0.18
C LEU A 104 -26.86 27.69 0.49
N GLN A 105 -26.17 28.21 1.51
CA GLN A 105 -26.56 29.43 2.21
C GLN A 105 -26.34 30.68 1.36
N GLU A 106 -25.20 30.80 0.68
CA GLU A 106 -24.85 31.97 -0.14
C GLU A 106 -25.78 32.14 -1.35
N ASN A 107 -26.22 31.04 -1.95
CA ASN A 107 -26.98 31.06 -3.21
C ASN A 107 -28.47 30.72 -3.02
N ASN A 108 -29.00 30.79 -1.79
CA ASN A 108 -30.40 30.46 -1.46
C ASN A 108 -30.84 29.10 -2.03
N GLY A 109 -30.03 28.06 -1.81
CA GLY A 109 -30.34 26.71 -2.26
C GLY A 109 -30.03 26.42 -3.74
N LYS A 110 -29.56 27.39 -4.52
CA LYS A 110 -29.25 27.18 -5.94
C LYS A 110 -27.77 26.90 -6.16
N ILE A 111 -27.43 25.74 -6.69
CA ILE A 111 -26.04 25.36 -7.01
C ILE A 111 -25.96 24.93 -8.47
N THR A 112 -25.03 25.49 -9.24
CA THR A 112 -24.78 25.05 -10.62
C THR A 112 -23.58 24.10 -10.68
N LEU A 113 -23.59 23.17 -11.64
CA LEU A 113 -22.49 22.24 -11.84
C LEU A 113 -21.15 22.96 -12.05
N LEU A 114 -21.15 23.99 -12.90
CA LEU A 114 -19.94 24.76 -13.21
C LEU A 114 -19.41 25.47 -11.97
N HIS A 115 -20.27 26.17 -11.23
CA HIS A 115 -19.87 26.91 -10.03
C HIS A 115 -19.32 25.97 -8.96
N PHE A 116 -19.98 24.83 -8.73
CA PHE A 116 -19.50 23.79 -7.81
C PHE A 116 -18.14 23.24 -8.24
N ALA A 117 -17.96 22.91 -9.52
CA ALA A 117 -16.71 22.37 -10.05
C ALA A 117 -15.54 23.35 -9.92
N MET A 118 -15.78 24.63 -10.18
CA MET A 118 -14.77 25.69 -10.01
C MET A 118 -14.35 25.85 -8.54
N GLN A 119 -15.34 25.87 -7.64
CA GLN A 119 -15.09 26.13 -6.22
C GLN A 119 -14.46 24.93 -5.50
N SER A 120 -14.91 23.72 -5.83
CA SER A 120 -14.36 22.46 -5.29
C SER A 120 -13.08 22.01 -6.00
N GLN A 121 -12.70 22.67 -7.10
CA GLN A 121 -11.59 22.27 -7.98
C GLN A 121 -11.72 20.82 -8.50
N LEU A 122 -12.94 20.30 -8.55
CA LEU A 122 -13.22 18.95 -9.02
C LEU A 122 -13.45 18.93 -10.53
N PRO A 123 -13.04 17.84 -11.22
CA PRO A 123 -13.47 17.59 -12.59
C PRO A 123 -15.00 17.59 -12.70
N ALA A 124 -15.53 18.13 -13.81
CA ALA A 124 -16.96 18.27 -14.02
C ALA A 124 -17.76 16.95 -13.82
N GLY A 125 -17.19 15.80 -14.21
CA GLY A 125 -17.83 14.50 -14.00
C GLY A 125 -17.97 14.12 -12.52
N THR A 126 -16.94 14.39 -11.72
CA THR A 126 -16.95 14.13 -10.27
C THR A 126 -17.88 15.09 -9.55
N ALA A 127 -17.84 16.37 -9.91
CA ALA A 127 -18.75 17.40 -9.39
C ALA A 127 -20.23 17.06 -9.65
N ARG A 128 -20.55 16.62 -10.88
CA ARG A 128 -21.91 16.19 -11.23
C ARG A 128 -22.36 15.03 -10.36
N LYS A 129 -21.52 14.00 -10.24
CA LYS A 129 -21.84 12.83 -9.43
C LYS A 129 -22.13 13.21 -7.97
N TYR A 130 -21.31 14.07 -7.37
CA TYR A 130 -21.52 14.53 -6.00
C TYR A 130 -22.84 15.30 -5.84
N LEU A 131 -23.13 16.24 -6.74
CA LEU A 131 -24.38 16.98 -6.71
C LEU A 131 -25.61 16.09 -6.96
N ASP A 132 -25.50 15.08 -7.84
CA ASP A 132 -26.57 14.11 -8.08
C ASP A 132 -26.86 13.25 -6.84
N GLU A 133 -25.82 12.86 -6.10
CA GLU A 133 -25.96 12.14 -4.82
C GLU A 133 -26.62 13.03 -3.76
N LYS A 134 -26.15 14.28 -3.59
CA LYS A 134 -26.75 15.25 -2.67
C LYS A 134 -28.18 15.60 -3.04
N ALA A 135 -28.48 15.71 -4.32
CA ALA A 135 -29.85 15.97 -4.78
C ALA A 135 -30.80 14.82 -4.45
N LYS A 136 -30.34 13.56 -4.53
CA LYS A 136 -31.13 12.42 -4.07
C LYS A 136 -31.32 12.41 -2.55
N GLU A 137 -30.28 12.77 -1.81
CA GLU A 137 -30.31 12.83 -0.33
C GLU A 137 -31.29 13.90 0.18
N PHE A 138 -31.28 15.08 -0.45
CA PHE A 138 -32.08 16.24 -0.04
C PHE A 138 -33.35 16.46 -0.88
N ASN A 139 -33.70 15.52 -1.78
CA ASN A 139 -34.82 15.65 -2.72
C ASN A 139 -34.80 16.96 -3.53
N ALA A 140 -33.62 17.38 -3.98
CA ALA A 140 -33.43 18.59 -4.75
C ALA A 140 -34.02 18.47 -6.15
N ASN A 141 -34.48 19.60 -6.69
CA ASN A 141 -35.04 19.69 -8.02
C ASN A 141 -33.97 20.10 -9.04
N PHE A 142 -34.09 19.65 -10.29
CA PHE A 142 -33.12 19.96 -11.35
C PHE A 142 -33.77 20.85 -12.40
N LYS A 143 -33.09 21.95 -12.74
CA LYS A 143 -33.45 22.79 -13.88
C LYS A 143 -32.30 22.81 -14.87
N VAL A 144 -32.60 22.37 -16.09
CA VAL A 144 -31.72 22.51 -17.24
C VAL A 144 -32.12 23.80 -17.95
N ASN A 145 -31.17 24.71 -18.14
CA ASN A 145 -31.42 25.93 -18.89
C ASN A 145 -31.35 25.68 -20.41
N GLU A 146 -31.71 26.68 -21.21
CA GLU A 146 -31.73 26.59 -22.68
C GLU A 146 -30.34 26.37 -23.30
N GLU A 147 -29.29 26.65 -22.54
CA GLU A 147 -27.87 26.45 -22.91
C GLU A 147 -27.36 25.04 -22.52
N GLY A 148 -28.21 24.20 -21.91
CA GLY A 148 -27.86 22.85 -21.46
C GLY A 148 -27.14 22.79 -20.12
N ALA A 149 -26.98 23.90 -19.40
CA ALA A 149 -26.42 23.94 -18.06
C ALA A 149 -27.42 23.43 -17.02
N VAL A 150 -26.95 22.53 -16.16
CA VAL A 150 -27.73 21.94 -15.07
C VAL A 150 -27.56 22.77 -13.80
N SER A 151 -28.69 23.20 -13.24
CA SER A 151 -28.79 23.87 -11.95
C SER A 151 -29.60 23.00 -10.97
N TYR A 152 -29.03 22.80 -9.79
CA TYR A 152 -29.60 22.04 -8.69
C TYR A 152 -30.24 23.04 -7.73
N HIS A 153 -31.50 22.78 -7.36
CA HIS A 153 -32.30 23.60 -6.47
C HIS A 153 -32.65 22.78 -5.24
N PHE A 154 -32.02 23.13 -4.13
CA PHE A 154 -32.25 22.55 -2.82
C PHE A 154 -33.22 23.45 -2.06
N ASP A 155 -34.19 22.86 -1.36
CA ASP A 155 -35.05 23.60 -0.44
C ASP A 155 -34.27 23.83 0.86
N VAL A 156 -34.08 25.09 1.25
CA VAL A 156 -33.29 25.54 2.42
C VAL A 156 -34.14 26.40 3.34
#